data_AF-E5AUG5-F1
#
_entry.id   AF-E5AUG5-F1
#
_cell.length_a   1.000
_cell.length_b   1.000
_cell.length_c   1.000
_cell.angle_alpha   90.00
_cell.angle_beta   90.00
_cell.angle_gamma   90.00
#
_symmetry.space_group_name_H-M   'P 1'
#
loop_
_entity.id
_entity.type
_entity.pdbx_description
1 polymer ?
#
loop_
_entity_poly.entity_id
_entity_poly.type
_entity_poly.pdbx_seq_one_letter_code
_entity_poly.pdbx_strand_id
1 'polypeptide(L)'
;MAQRRAPEEGNVWTELADSLELLLFGSAEFVERYQALVARLGSLRVSEQAELIPVLCRQMIRFRGSDSRRPGLYAVLREHALQLPPSHQGTSVGMLASAIWVLPHAERLAQYTQLRDVALSLPDKQLGVALSYLPEGLTELPREHHAHELQLLVPALLRVLPAQRAQVALGLLMYTHRLDDALVQWVWQQGLSLLNGAGEVALCDVLSRLRAQGAISNLDDRQWNIARVEITRFMEANQFSEPARARIQDSVPWLRSRSH
;
A
#
# COMPACT_ATOMS: atom_id res chain seq x y z
N MET A 1 45.98 2.04 -5.34
CA MET A 1 44.94 1.39 -4.52
C MET A 1 43.64 2.19 -4.63
N ALA A 2 42.97 2.12 -5.78
CA ALA A 2 41.69 2.78 -6.00
C ALA A 2 40.59 1.72 -5.91
N GLN A 3 39.81 1.75 -4.83
CA GLN A 3 38.60 0.95 -4.67
C GLN A 3 37.62 1.37 -5.77
N ARG A 4 37.53 0.55 -6.82
CA ARG A 4 36.38 0.57 -7.73
C ARG A 4 35.17 0.18 -6.90
N ARG A 5 34.21 1.10 -6.75
CA ARG A 5 32.86 0.77 -6.28
C ARG A 5 32.31 -0.30 -7.23
N ALA A 6 31.86 -1.43 -6.68
CA ALA A 6 31.10 -2.43 -7.42
C ALA A 6 29.79 -1.79 -7.91
N PRO A 7 29.32 -2.13 -9.13
CA PRO A 7 28.02 -1.67 -9.61
C PRO A 7 26.93 -2.18 -8.67
N GLU A 8 25.83 -1.44 -8.56
CA GLU A 8 24.65 -1.76 -7.75
C GLU A 8 24.28 -3.25 -7.90
N GLU A 9 24.63 -4.08 -6.89
CA GLU A 9 24.21 -5.47 -6.81
C GLU A 9 22.74 -5.47 -6.41
N GLY A 10 21.87 -5.24 -7.40
CA GLY A 10 20.44 -5.49 -7.27
C GLY A 10 20.22 -6.90 -6.73
N ASN A 11 19.25 -7.05 -5.83
CA ASN A 11 18.89 -8.35 -5.30
C ASN A 11 18.32 -9.19 -6.44
N VAL A 12 19.14 -10.09 -6.98
CA VAL A 12 18.78 -10.98 -8.10
C VAL A 12 17.47 -11.72 -7.82
N TRP A 13 17.13 -11.99 -6.55
CA TRP A 13 15.90 -12.66 -6.19
C TRP A 13 14.65 -11.78 -6.38
N THR A 14 14.72 -10.49 -6.11
CA THR A 14 13.58 -9.58 -6.38
C THR A 14 13.36 -9.42 -7.87
N GLU A 15 14.43 -9.29 -8.66
CA GLU A 15 14.32 -9.22 -10.12
C GLU A 15 13.71 -10.49 -10.72
N LEU A 16 14.13 -11.65 -10.22
CA LEU A 16 13.54 -12.93 -10.60
C LEU A 16 12.07 -13.02 -10.18
N ALA A 17 11.70 -12.53 -9.00
CA ALA A 17 10.33 -12.52 -8.52
C ALA A 17 9.44 -11.55 -9.31
N ASP A 18 9.97 -10.38 -9.70
CA ASP A 18 9.27 -9.44 -10.58
C ASP A 18 9.08 -10.03 -11.98
N SER A 19 10.08 -10.74 -12.53
CA SER A 19 9.97 -11.40 -13.83
C SER A 19 8.86 -12.45 -13.94
N LEU A 20 8.31 -12.91 -12.81
CA LEU A 20 7.13 -13.78 -12.79
C LEU A 20 5.91 -13.13 -13.44
N GLU A 21 5.85 -11.80 -13.48
CA GLU A 21 4.76 -11.06 -14.12
C GLU A 21 4.65 -11.34 -15.63
N LEU A 22 5.77 -11.69 -16.26
CA LEU A 22 5.88 -12.03 -17.68
C LEU A 22 5.26 -13.40 -17.99
N LEU A 23 5.02 -14.22 -16.97
CA LEU A 23 4.46 -15.56 -17.12
C LEU A 23 2.93 -15.54 -17.20
N LEU A 24 2.41 -16.50 -17.95
CA LEU A 24 0.96 -16.67 -18.10
C LEU A 24 0.27 -16.89 -16.75
N PHE A 25 -0.89 -16.25 -16.58
CA PHE A 25 -1.64 -16.23 -15.34
C PHE A 25 -1.98 -17.65 -14.87
N GLY A 26 -1.53 -18.01 -13.67
CA GLY A 26 -1.76 -19.32 -13.08
C GLY A 26 -1.24 -20.49 -13.92
N SER A 27 -0.20 -20.28 -14.74
CA SER A 27 0.48 -21.35 -15.46
C SER A 27 1.26 -22.25 -14.49
N ALA A 28 1.51 -23.50 -14.89
CA ALA A 28 2.33 -24.42 -14.10
C ALA A 28 3.74 -23.85 -13.86
N GLU A 29 4.33 -23.21 -14.88
CA GLU A 29 5.64 -22.57 -14.79
C GLU A 29 5.68 -21.42 -13.79
N PHE A 30 4.66 -20.55 -13.78
CA PHE A 30 4.55 -19.47 -12.80
C PHE A 30 4.55 -20.03 -11.39
N VAL A 31 3.70 -21.03 -11.14
CA VAL A 31 3.55 -21.66 -9.83
C VAL A 31 4.86 -22.30 -9.38
N GLU A 32 5.52 -23.07 -10.25
CA GLU A 32 6.77 -23.75 -9.95
C GLU A 32 7.87 -22.75 -9.56
N ARG A 33 8.04 -21.69 -10.36
CA ARG A 33 9.05 -20.66 -10.07
C ARG A 33 8.73 -19.86 -8.81
N TYR A 34 7.46 -19.54 -8.58
CA TYR A 34 7.03 -18.89 -7.34
C TYR A 34 7.36 -19.75 -6.12
N GLN A 35 7.02 -21.05 -6.15
CA GLN A 35 7.31 -21.97 -5.05
C GLN A 35 8.81 -22.14 -4.82
N ALA A 36 9.62 -22.18 -5.89
CA ALA A 36 11.07 -22.22 -5.78
C ALA A 36 11.65 -20.97 -5.10
N LEU A 37 11.10 -19.79 -5.35
CA LEU A 37 11.50 -18.56 -4.68
C LEU A 37 11.08 -18.55 -3.20
N VAL A 38 9.86 -19.03 -2.88
CA VAL A 38 9.41 -19.18 -1.48
C VAL A 38 10.32 -20.15 -0.72
N ALA A 39 10.66 -21.31 -1.30
CA ALA A 39 11.52 -22.31 -0.67
C ALA A 39 12.94 -21.79 -0.38
N ARG A 40 13.40 -20.77 -1.12
CA ARG A 40 14.71 -20.15 -0.92
C ARG A 40 14.77 -19.22 0.29
N LEU A 41 13.65 -18.68 0.78
CA LEU A 41 13.62 -17.64 1.81
C LEU A 41 14.47 -17.99 3.04
N GLY A 42 14.38 -19.23 3.53
CA GLY A 42 15.13 -19.68 4.71
C GLY A 42 16.66 -19.67 4.56
N SER A 43 17.18 -19.57 3.34
CA SER A 43 18.62 -19.50 3.05
C SER A 43 19.13 -18.09 2.79
N LEU A 44 18.23 -17.10 2.66
CA LEU A 44 18.58 -15.73 2.30
C LEU A 44 18.96 -14.90 3.52
N ARG A 45 19.77 -13.86 3.29
CA ARG A 45 20.06 -12.85 4.32
C ARG A 45 18.80 -12.07 4.68
N VAL A 46 18.79 -11.48 5.88
CA VAL A 46 17.65 -10.68 6.37
C VAL A 46 17.23 -9.58 5.38
N SER A 47 18.18 -8.85 4.81
CA SER A 47 17.89 -7.79 3.83
C SER A 47 17.24 -8.36 2.57
N GLU A 48 17.73 -9.50 2.08
CA GLU A 48 17.20 -10.15 0.89
C GLU A 48 15.79 -10.69 1.11
N GLN A 49 15.52 -11.27 2.28
CA GLN A 49 14.17 -11.69 2.67
C GLN A 49 13.22 -10.48 2.76
N ALA A 50 13.65 -9.40 3.40
CA ALA A 50 12.84 -8.20 3.58
C ALA A 50 12.44 -7.53 2.26
N GLU A 51 13.27 -7.65 1.22
CA GLU A 51 12.99 -7.16 -0.13
C GLU A 51 12.16 -8.15 -0.96
N LEU A 52 12.41 -9.46 -0.82
CA LEU A 52 11.73 -10.49 -1.61
C LEU A 52 10.29 -10.75 -1.16
N ILE A 53 10.02 -10.79 0.14
CA ILE A 53 8.69 -11.12 0.68
C ILE A 53 7.59 -10.17 0.13
N PRO A 54 7.77 -8.84 0.12
CA PRO A 54 6.80 -7.91 -0.47
C PRO A 54 6.47 -8.21 -1.94
N VAL A 55 7.49 -8.54 -2.74
CA VAL A 55 7.32 -8.86 -4.16
C VAL A 55 6.52 -10.15 -4.31
N LEU A 56 6.86 -11.19 -3.54
CA LEU A 56 6.12 -12.45 -3.55
C LEU A 56 4.66 -12.28 -3.08
N CYS A 57 4.38 -11.39 -2.13
CA CYS A 57 3.00 -11.06 -1.73
C CYS A 57 2.21 -10.47 -2.91
N ARG A 58 2.80 -9.50 -3.63
CA ARG A 58 2.17 -8.89 -4.82
C ARG A 58 1.88 -9.92 -5.90
N GLN A 59 2.84 -10.80 -6.17
CA GLN A 59 2.70 -11.82 -7.22
C GLN A 59 1.62 -12.87 -6.89
N MET A 60 1.09 -12.93 -5.66
CA MET A 60 -0.03 -13.82 -5.32
C MET A 60 -1.28 -13.56 -6.16
N ILE A 61 -1.49 -12.33 -6.66
CA ILE A 61 -2.60 -11.98 -7.57
C ILE A 61 -2.61 -12.82 -8.84
N ARG A 62 -1.46 -13.38 -9.24
CA ARG A 62 -1.27 -14.14 -10.48
C ARG A 62 -1.63 -15.60 -10.39
N PHE A 63 -1.94 -16.10 -9.20
CA PHE A 63 -2.51 -17.43 -9.01
C PHE A 63 -3.96 -17.47 -9.48
N ARG A 64 -4.43 -18.64 -9.93
CA ARG A 64 -5.85 -18.83 -10.26
C ARG A 64 -6.72 -18.60 -9.01
N GLY A 65 -7.90 -18.05 -9.20
CA GLY A 65 -8.85 -17.76 -8.12
C GLY A 65 -9.29 -18.98 -7.31
N SER A 66 -9.11 -20.19 -7.83
CA SER A 66 -9.39 -21.46 -7.15
C SER A 66 -8.13 -22.17 -6.64
N ASP A 67 -6.95 -21.54 -6.72
CA ASP A 67 -5.71 -22.18 -6.30
C ASP A 67 -5.65 -22.33 -4.77
N SER A 68 -5.72 -23.57 -4.32
CA SER A 68 -5.77 -23.96 -2.91
C SER A 68 -4.42 -23.79 -2.19
N ARG A 69 -3.33 -23.51 -2.92
CA ARG A 69 -1.99 -23.33 -2.34
C ARG A 69 -1.78 -21.96 -1.75
N ARG A 70 -2.57 -20.95 -2.17
CA ARG A 70 -2.37 -19.55 -1.76
C ARG A 70 -2.35 -19.36 -0.23
N PRO A 71 -3.27 -19.92 0.57
CA PRO A 71 -3.21 -19.76 2.03
C PRO A 71 -1.93 -20.34 2.64
N GLY A 72 -1.47 -21.50 2.16
CA GLY A 72 -0.23 -22.12 2.63
C GLY A 72 1.01 -21.30 2.29
N LEU A 73 1.09 -20.79 1.05
CA LEU A 73 2.20 -19.92 0.63
C LEU A 73 2.20 -18.60 1.41
N TYR A 74 1.03 -18.01 1.62
CA TYR A 74 0.88 -16.83 2.46
C TYR A 74 1.37 -17.07 3.89
N ALA A 75 1.02 -18.21 4.49
CA ALA A 75 1.45 -18.55 5.85
C ALA A 75 2.97 -18.63 5.96
N VAL A 76 3.67 -19.20 4.96
CA VAL A 76 5.14 -19.23 4.91
C VAL A 76 5.73 -17.83 4.79
N LEU A 77 5.20 -16.99 3.89
CA LEU A 77 5.65 -15.59 3.76
C LEU A 77 5.46 -14.80 5.07
N ARG A 78 4.32 -15.01 5.73
CA ARG A 78 4.00 -14.39 7.02
C ARG A 78 4.98 -14.83 8.10
N GLU A 79 5.26 -16.12 8.21
CA GLU A 79 6.22 -16.64 9.20
C GLU A 79 7.60 -16.00 9.03
N HIS A 80 8.13 -15.97 7.81
CA HIS A 80 9.42 -15.34 7.53
C HIS A 80 9.40 -13.83 7.82
N ALA A 81 8.34 -13.13 7.42
CA ALA A 81 8.22 -11.68 7.67
C ALA A 81 8.24 -11.36 9.18
N LEU A 82 7.54 -12.15 9.99
CA LEU A 82 7.47 -11.94 11.44
C LEU A 82 8.79 -12.30 12.16
N GLN A 83 9.66 -13.10 11.54
CA GLN A 83 11.00 -13.40 12.04
C GLN A 83 12.05 -12.34 11.69
N LEU A 84 11.76 -11.42 10.74
CA LEU A 84 12.67 -10.32 10.41
C LEU A 84 12.87 -9.40 11.63
N PRO A 85 14.03 -8.73 11.78
CA PRO A 85 14.19 -7.67 12.76
C PRO A 85 13.18 -6.53 12.51
N PRO A 86 12.64 -5.87 13.56
CA PRO A 86 11.66 -4.78 13.40
C PRO A 86 12.11 -3.66 12.47
N SER A 87 13.41 -3.43 12.33
CA SER A 87 14.01 -2.45 11.41
C SER A 87 13.86 -2.77 9.92
N HIS A 88 13.42 -3.98 9.57
CA HIS A 88 13.23 -4.47 8.19
C HIS A 88 11.80 -4.99 7.93
N GLN A 89 10.90 -4.92 8.92
CA GLN A 89 9.59 -5.56 8.84
C GLN A 89 8.52 -4.74 8.10
N GLY A 90 8.65 -3.41 7.99
CA GLY A 90 7.56 -2.51 7.60
C GLY A 90 6.90 -2.85 6.27
N THR A 91 7.69 -3.00 5.21
CA THR A 91 7.16 -3.35 3.87
C THR A 91 6.50 -4.73 3.86
N SER A 92 7.13 -5.72 4.49
CA SER A 92 6.63 -7.10 4.51
C SER A 92 5.31 -7.21 5.28
N VAL A 93 5.22 -6.59 6.46
CA VAL A 93 3.99 -6.56 7.27
C VAL A 93 2.87 -5.84 6.54
N GLY A 94 3.17 -4.68 5.93
CA GLY A 94 2.19 -3.94 5.14
C GLY A 94 1.66 -4.74 3.93
N MET A 95 2.55 -5.39 3.17
CA MET A 95 2.17 -6.25 2.03
C MET A 95 1.40 -7.49 2.42
N LEU A 96 1.74 -8.12 3.54
CA LEU A 96 0.96 -9.24 4.04
C LEU A 96 -0.44 -8.81 4.46
N ALA A 97 -0.57 -7.61 5.04
CA ALA A 97 -1.87 -7.07 5.42
C ALA A 97 -2.71 -6.76 4.19
N SER A 98 -2.11 -6.22 3.12
CA SER A 98 -2.83 -5.97 1.87
C SER A 98 -3.22 -7.24 1.12
N ALA A 99 -2.41 -8.30 1.26
CA ALA A 99 -2.66 -9.59 0.61
C ALA A 99 -3.62 -10.52 1.38
N ILE A 100 -4.29 -10.08 2.46
CA ILE A 100 -5.19 -10.96 3.25
C ILE A 100 -6.34 -11.56 2.44
N TRP A 101 -6.67 -10.99 1.27
CA TRP A 101 -7.69 -11.52 0.36
C TRP A 101 -7.40 -12.96 -0.09
N VAL A 102 -6.15 -13.41 -0.01
CA VAL A 102 -5.74 -14.80 -0.32
C VAL A 102 -6.28 -15.82 0.67
N LEU A 103 -6.68 -15.37 1.86
CA LEU A 103 -7.19 -16.20 2.94
C LEU A 103 -8.71 -16.41 2.84
N PRO A 104 -9.22 -17.53 3.40
CA PRO A 104 -10.65 -17.71 3.64
C PRO A 104 -11.24 -16.52 4.41
N HIS A 105 -12.46 -16.11 4.08
CA HIS A 105 -13.09 -14.93 4.65
C HIS A 105 -13.12 -14.93 6.18
N ALA A 106 -13.36 -16.10 6.79
CA ALA A 106 -13.39 -16.29 8.24
C ALA A 106 -12.06 -15.98 8.95
N GLU A 107 -10.93 -16.03 8.25
CA GLU A 107 -9.59 -15.81 8.81
C GLU A 107 -9.08 -14.38 8.62
N ARG A 108 -9.67 -13.63 7.68
CA ARG A 108 -9.15 -12.31 7.25
C ARG A 108 -9.07 -11.30 8.38
N LEU A 109 -10.11 -11.20 9.21
CA LEU A 109 -10.14 -10.24 10.32
C LEU A 109 -9.03 -10.55 11.32
N ALA A 110 -8.94 -11.79 11.81
CA ALA A 110 -7.90 -12.19 12.76
C ALA A 110 -6.49 -11.98 12.20
N GLN A 111 -6.29 -12.24 10.90
CA GLN A 111 -5.00 -12.01 10.28
C GLN A 111 -4.66 -10.51 10.15
N TYR A 112 -5.63 -9.71 9.75
CA TYR A 112 -5.45 -8.27 9.60
C TYR A 112 -5.13 -7.61 10.93
N THR A 113 -5.88 -7.94 11.99
CA THR A 113 -5.68 -7.35 13.32
C THR A 113 -4.29 -7.67 13.86
N GLN A 114 -3.82 -8.91 13.69
CA GLN A 114 -2.46 -9.31 14.07
C GLN A 114 -1.40 -8.47 13.33
N LEU A 115 -1.52 -8.31 12.02
CA LEU A 115 -0.54 -7.57 11.21
C LEU A 115 -0.60 -6.07 11.48
N ARG A 116 -1.79 -5.52 11.72
CA ARG A 116 -1.97 -4.15 12.21
C ARG A 116 -1.24 -3.96 13.53
N ASP A 117 -1.42 -4.84 14.51
CA ASP A 117 -0.77 -4.72 15.82
C ASP A 117 0.76 -4.76 15.71
N VAL A 118 1.27 -5.67 14.87
CA VAL A 118 2.70 -5.70 14.53
C VAL A 118 3.11 -4.37 13.91
N ALA A 119 2.41 -3.89 12.88
CA ALA A 119 2.73 -2.62 12.21
C ALA A 119 2.77 -1.43 13.19
N LEU A 120 1.80 -1.34 14.11
CA LEU A 120 1.70 -0.27 15.11
C LEU A 120 2.85 -0.32 16.14
N SER A 121 3.41 -1.51 16.38
CA SER A 121 4.57 -1.70 17.26
C SER A 121 5.92 -1.36 16.60
N LEU A 122 5.96 -1.15 15.28
CA LEU A 122 7.21 -0.91 14.56
C LEU A 122 7.84 0.44 14.91
N PRO A 123 9.18 0.58 14.76
CA PRO A 123 9.86 1.88 14.78
C PRO A 123 9.29 2.81 13.71
N ASP A 124 9.27 4.13 13.96
CA ASP A 124 8.59 5.10 13.10
C ASP A 124 8.98 5.02 11.61
N LYS A 125 10.27 4.77 11.32
CA LYS A 125 10.77 4.56 9.96
C LYS A 125 10.10 3.38 9.24
N GLN A 126 9.75 2.32 9.95
CA GLN A 126 9.10 1.13 9.38
C GLN A 126 7.57 1.21 9.49
N LEU A 127 7.06 1.89 10.53
CA LEU A 127 5.64 2.17 10.71
C LEU A 127 5.05 2.88 9.49
N GLY A 128 5.65 4.00 9.06
CA GLY A 128 5.13 4.76 7.92
C GLY A 128 5.04 3.93 6.64
N VAL A 129 6.00 3.02 6.42
CA VAL A 129 5.96 2.10 5.28
C VAL A 129 4.80 1.12 5.40
N ALA A 130 4.63 0.46 6.55
CA ALA A 130 3.53 -0.47 6.78
C ALA A 130 2.15 0.22 6.64
N LEU A 131 2.00 1.41 7.22
CA LEU A 131 0.75 2.20 7.16
C LEU A 131 0.33 2.54 5.73
N SER A 132 1.25 2.64 4.78
CA SER A 132 0.90 2.89 3.37
C SER A 132 0.15 1.73 2.69
N TYR A 133 0.13 0.56 3.32
CA TYR A 133 -0.45 -0.66 2.75
C TYR A 133 -1.61 -1.25 3.55
N LEU A 134 -1.69 -0.95 4.87
CA LEU A 134 -2.81 -1.38 5.71
C LEU A 134 -4.21 -1.01 5.16
N PRO A 135 -4.42 0.15 4.50
CA PRO A 135 -5.73 0.50 3.96
C PRO A 135 -6.24 -0.49 2.91
N GLU A 136 -5.36 -1.05 2.07
CA GLU A 136 -5.75 -2.07 1.08
C GLU A 136 -6.37 -3.28 1.77
N GLY A 137 -5.66 -3.83 2.77
CA GLY A 137 -6.10 -4.98 3.55
C GLY A 137 -7.40 -4.71 4.30
N LEU A 138 -7.56 -3.51 4.85
CA LEU A 138 -8.79 -3.12 5.54
C LEU A 138 -10.02 -3.26 4.64
N THR A 139 -9.89 -2.90 3.36
CA THR A 139 -11.01 -2.98 2.41
C THR A 139 -11.41 -4.42 2.04
N GLU A 140 -10.61 -5.41 2.41
CA GLU A 140 -10.92 -6.85 2.23
C GLU A 140 -11.69 -7.46 3.41
N LEU A 141 -11.88 -6.68 4.47
CA LEU A 141 -12.70 -7.02 5.64
C LEU A 141 -14.19 -6.71 5.40
N PRO A 142 -15.10 -7.35 6.16
CA PRO A 142 -16.49 -6.92 6.25
C PRO A 142 -16.63 -5.43 6.62
N ARG A 143 -17.61 -4.75 6.04
CA ARG A 143 -17.78 -3.28 6.14
C ARG A 143 -17.97 -2.80 7.57
N GLU A 144 -18.61 -3.59 8.40
CA GLU A 144 -18.84 -3.33 9.83
C GLU A 144 -17.53 -3.10 10.62
N HIS A 145 -16.40 -3.59 10.13
CA HIS A 145 -15.10 -3.40 10.79
C HIS A 145 -14.35 -2.16 10.29
N HIS A 146 -14.69 -1.59 9.13
CA HIS A 146 -13.90 -0.54 8.49
C HIS A 146 -13.72 0.69 9.39
N ALA A 147 -14.81 1.16 9.99
CA ALA A 147 -14.78 2.34 10.85
C ALA A 147 -13.90 2.13 12.10
N HIS A 148 -14.02 0.97 12.74
CA HIS A 148 -13.23 0.65 13.92
C HIS A 148 -11.73 0.54 13.59
N GLU A 149 -11.40 -0.18 12.53
CA GLU A 149 -10.01 -0.41 12.12
C GLU A 149 -9.33 0.89 11.69
N LEU A 150 -10.03 1.78 10.96
CA LEU A 150 -9.49 3.10 10.61
C LEU A 150 -9.20 3.98 11.83
N GLN A 151 -10.08 3.96 12.84
CA GLN A 151 -9.89 4.73 14.08
C GLN A 151 -8.63 4.29 14.84
N LEU A 152 -8.31 2.99 14.82
CA LEU A 152 -7.10 2.47 15.46
C LEU A 152 -5.80 2.96 14.78
N LEU A 153 -5.85 3.40 13.52
CA LEU A 153 -4.67 3.93 12.82
C LEU A 153 -4.36 5.38 13.18
N VAL A 154 -5.33 6.15 13.71
CA VAL A 154 -5.19 7.60 13.96
C VAL A 154 -3.97 7.95 14.82
N PRO A 155 -3.74 7.31 15.98
CA PRO A 155 -2.57 7.64 16.80
C PRO A 155 -1.25 7.39 16.07
N ALA A 156 -1.23 6.42 15.16
CA ALA A 156 -0.05 6.06 14.39
C ALA A 156 0.26 7.07 13.28
N LEU A 157 -0.76 7.73 12.71
CA LEU A 157 -0.57 8.79 11.72
C LEU A 157 0.24 9.96 12.28
N LEU A 158 0.13 10.25 13.59
CA LEU A 158 0.91 11.29 14.27
C LEU A 158 2.41 10.96 14.36
N ARG A 159 2.78 9.68 14.27
CA ARG A 159 4.17 9.21 14.31
C ARG A 159 4.81 9.18 12.92
N VAL A 160 4.06 9.46 11.85
CA VAL A 160 4.58 9.41 10.48
C VAL A 160 5.60 10.53 10.26
N LEU A 161 6.81 10.12 9.89
CA LEU A 161 7.92 11.03 9.61
C LEU A 161 7.61 11.89 8.37
N PRO A 162 8.05 13.16 8.32
CA PRO A 162 7.79 14.06 7.20
C PRO A 162 8.08 13.46 5.82
N ALA A 163 9.20 12.73 5.68
CA ALA A 163 9.61 12.09 4.43
C ALA A 163 8.66 10.97 3.94
N GLN A 164 7.78 10.46 4.81
CA GLN A 164 6.86 9.35 4.49
C GLN A 164 5.41 9.82 4.30
N ARG A 165 5.09 11.05 4.68
CA ARG A 165 3.71 11.55 4.72
C ARG A 165 2.99 11.46 3.38
N ALA A 166 3.67 11.78 2.28
CA ALA A 166 3.10 11.67 0.94
C ALA A 166 2.78 10.21 0.56
N GLN A 167 3.66 9.27 0.91
CA GLN A 167 3.42 7.85 0.66
C GLN A 167 2.27 7.30 1.51
N VAL A 168 2.19 7.68 2.78
CA VAL A 168 1.09 7.25 3.67
C VAL A 168 -0.24 7.87 3.22
N ALA A 169 -0.25 9.15 2.85
CA ALA A 169 -1.42 9.81 2.29
C ALA A 169 -1.91 9.09 1.03
N LEU A 170 -1.00 8.75 0.11
CA LEU A 170 -1.34 7.98 -1.09
C LEU A 170 -1.98 6.63 -0.73
N GLY A 171 -1.38 5.88 0.20
CA GLY A 171 -1.90 4.58 0.63
C GLY A 171 -3.31 4.65 1.23
N LEU A 172 -3.56 5.66 2.07
CA LEU A 172 -4.88 5.91 2.65
C LEU A 172 -5.93 6.20 1.57
N LEU A 173 -5.58 7.05 0.60
CA LEU A 173 -6.52 7.53 -0.41
C LEU A 173 -6.80 6.50 -1.52
N MET A 174 -5.86 5.58 -1.77
CA MET A 174 -5.89 4.62 -2.90
C MET A 174 -7.16 3.77 -2.96
N TYR A 175 -7.65 3.30 -1.80
CA TYR A 175 -8.74 2.34 -1.71
C TYR A 175 -10.06 2.95 -1.21
N THR A 176 -10.16 4.28 -1.19
CA THR A 176 -11.36 5.01 -0.70
C THR A 176 -12.64 4.64 -1.45
N HIS A 177 -12.55 4.27 -2.73
CA HIS A 177 -13.70 3.82 -3.53
C HIS A 177 -14.44 2.60 -2.96
N ARG A 178 -13.81 1.82 -2.07
CA ARG A 178 -14.41 0.65 -1.42
C ARG A 178 -15.09 0.96 -0.08
N LEU A 179 -15.00 2.20 0.40
CA LEU A 179 -15.56 2.65 1.67
C LEU A 179 -16.93 3.32 1.46
N ASP A 180 -17.72 3.41 2.53
CA ASP A 180 -18.91 4.26 2.52
C ASP A 180 -18.55 5.76 2.53
N ASP A 181 -19.52 6.60 2.19
CA ASP A 181 -19.31 8.04 2.03
C ASP A 181 -18.76 8.76 3.28
N ALA A 182 -19.17 8.33 4.48
CA ALA A 182 -18.70 8.94 5.71
C ALA A 182 -17.23 8.60 5.95
N LEU A 183 -16.85 7.35 5.70
CA LEU A 183 -15.45 6.91 5.77
C LEU A 183 -14.60 7.50 4.65
N VAL A 184 -15.13 7.66 3.43
CA VAL A 184 -14.44 8.37 2.34
C VAL A 184 -14.08 9.78 2.80
N GLN A 185 -15.06 10.55 3.30
CA GLN A 185 -14.80 11.91 3.78
C GLN A 185 -13.71 11.93 4.85
N TRP A 186 -13.83 11.05 5.84
CA TRP A 186 -12.88 10.95 6.93
C TRP A 186 -11.46 10.61 6.45
N VAL A 187 -11.31 9.61 5.56
CA VAL A 187 -10.02 9.19 5.02
C VAL A 187 -9.40 10.31 4.17
N TRP A 188 -10.20 11.04 3.39
CA TRP A 188 -9.72 12.21 2.64
C TRP A 188 -9.19 13.31 3.57
N GLN A 189 -9.87 13.59 4.67
CA GLN A 189 -9.40 14.54 5.69
C GLN A 189 -8.09 14.10 6.32
N GLN A 190 -7.99 12.84 6.75
CA GLN A 190 -6.76 12.32 7.37
C GLN A 190 -5.60 12.28 6.38
N GLY A 191 -5.83 11.77 5.17
CA GLY A 191 -4.81 11.69 4.11
C GLY A 191 -4.28 13.06 3.70
N LEU A 192 -5.15 14.05 3.52
CA LEU A 192 -4.74 15.43 3.21
C LEU A 192 -4.03 16.11 4.40
N SER A 193 -4.44 15.83 5.64
CA SER A 193 -3.79 16.41 6.83
C SER A 193 -2.31 16.02 6.96
N LEU A 194 -1.93 14.84 6.45
CA LEU A 194 -0.52 14.42 6.37
C LEU A 194 0.29 15.32 5.43
N LEU A 195 -0.34 15.96 4.45
CA LEU A 195 0.32 16.86 3.51
C LEU A 195 0.41 18.30 4.00
N ASN A 196 -0.09 18.61 5.20
CA ASN A 196 -0.02 19.96 5.77
C ASN A 196 1.44 20.46 5.83
N GLY A 197 1.67 21.64 5.26
CA GLY A 197 3.00 22.25 5.16
C GLY A 197 3.92 21.69 4.06
N ALA A 198 3.48 20.69 3.28
CA ALA A 198 4.28 20.13 2.17
C ALA A 198 4.14 20.91 0.84
N GLY A 199 3.16 21.82 0.76
CA GLY A 199 2.93 22.71 -0.39
C GLY A 199 2.23 22.06 -1.58
N GLU A 200 2.11 22.83 -2.68
CA GLU A 200 1.37 22.44 -3.89
C GLU A 200 1.93 21.19 -4.57
N VAL A 201 3.26 21.07 -4.66
CA VAL A 201 3.93 19.98 -5.36
C VAL A 201 3.58 18.62 -4.76
N ALA A 202 3.50 18.53 -3.42
CA ALA A 202 3.16 17.29 -2.73
C ALA A 202 1.71 16.85 -3.00
N LEU A 203 0.76 17.80 -3.02
CA LEU A 203 -0.63 17.48 -3.38
C LEU A 203 -0.73 17.00 -4.84
N CYS A 204 -0.07 17.70 -5.77
CA CYS A 204 -0.07 17.32 -7.18
C CYS A 204 0.56 15.95 -7.42
N ASP A 205 1.64 15.59 -6.71
CA ASP A 205 2.25 14.25 -6.79
C ASP A 205 1.27 13.17 -6.34
N VAL A 206 0.65 13.34 -5.18
CA VAL A 206 -0.31 12.37 -4.63
C VAL A 206 -1.51 12.19 -5.58
N LEU A 207 -2.11 13.28 -6.07
CA LEU A 207 -3.24 13.21 -7.00
C LEU A 207 -2.85 12.56 -8.34
N SER A 208 -1.67 12.87 -8.87
CA SER A 208 -1.17 12.27 -10.11
C SER A 208 -0.94 10.77 -9.96
N ARG A 209 -0.43 10.32 -8.80
CA ARG A 209 -0.21 8.91 -8.50
C ARG A 209 -1.53 8.16 -8.26
N LEU A 210 -2.49 8.78 -7.57
CA LEU A 210 -3.85 8.24 -7.42
C LEU A 210 -4.52 8.06 -8.79
N ARG A 211 -4.36 9.03 -9.69
CA ARG A 211 -4.83 8.91 -11.08
C ARG A 211 -4.13 7.75 -11.79
N ALA A 212 -2.79 7.71 -11.79
CA ALA A 212 -2.02 6.69 -12.50
C ALA A 212 -2.42 5.26 -12.08
N GLN A 213 -2.79 5.06 -10.81
CA GLN A 213 -3.24 3.78 -10.28
C GLN A 213 -4.76 3.54 -10.39
N GLY A 214 -5.50 4.46 -11.02
CA GLY A 214 -6.93 4.33 -11.27
C GLY A 214 -7.83 4.60 -10.06
N ALA A 215 -7.27 5.01 -8.91
CA ALA A 215 -8.05 5.24 -7.69
C ALA A 215 -9.09 6.34 -7.87
N ILE A 216 -8.73 7.44 -8.54
CA ILE A 216 -9.68 8.56 -8.79
C ILE A 216 -10.78 8.16 -9.76
N SER A 217 -10.46 7.35 -10.78
CA SER A 217 -11.46 6.85 -11.73
C SER A 217 -12.42 5.82 -11.14
N ASN A 218 -12.01 5.15 -10.05
CA ASN A 218 -12.85 4.16 -9.37
C ASN A 218 -13.87 4.78 -8.40
N LEU A 219 -13.70 6.06 -8.04
CA LEU A 219 -14.68 6.78 -7.23
C LEU A 219 -15.97 6.98 -8.03
N ASP A 220 -17.12 6.71 -7.41
CA ASP A 220 -18.39 7.16 -7.99
C ASP A 220 -18.53 8.70 -7.92
N ASP A 221 -19.57 9.25 -8.53
CA ASP A 221 -19.76 10.71 -8.58
C ASP A 221 -19.97 11.33 -7.19
N ARG A 222 -20.56 10.60 -6.24
CA ARG A 222 -20.79 11.09 -4.88
C ARG A 222 -19.48 11.13 -4.10
N GLN A 223 -18.73 10.03 -4.12
CA GLN A 223 -17.41 9.93 -3.49
C GLN A 223 -16.43 10.94 -4.11
N TRP A 224 -16.47 11.14 -5.43
CA TRP A 224 -15.67 12.17 -6.09
C TRP A 224 -16.03 13.59 -5.64
N ASN A 225 -17.32 13.89 -5.49
CA ASN A 225 -17.74 15.20 -4.96
C ASN A 225 -17.23 15.42 -3.53
N ILE A 226 -17.25 14.39 -2.68
CA ILE A 226 -16.66 14.44 -1.33
C ILE A 226 -15.15 14.74 -1.42
N ALA A 227 -14.41 13.96 -2.21
CA ALA A 227 -12.97 14.15 -2.42
C ALA A 227 -12.64 15.58 -2.87
N ARG A 228 -13.40 16.11 -3.86
CA ARG A 228 -13.21 17.47 -4.38
C ARG A 228 -13.43 18.53 -3.30
N VAL A 229 -14.47 18.39 -2.47
CA VAL A 229 -14.74 19.32 -1.36
C VAL A 229 -13.57 19.33 -0.36
N GLU A 230 -13.06 18.15 0.00
CA GLU A 230 -11.94 18.04 0.93
C GLU A 230 -10.62 18.57 0.33
N ILE A 231 -10.35 18.35 -0.96
CA ILE A 231 -9.20 18.94 -1.67
C ILE A 231 -9.28 20.47 -1.66
N THR A 232 -10.44 21.05 -1.98
CA THR A 232 -10.64 22.51 -1.95
C THR A 232 -10.41 23.06 -0.55
N ARG A 233 -11.00 22.44 0.47
CA ARG A 233 -10.81 22.85 1.87
C ARG A 233 -9.34 22.80 2.29
N PHE A 234 -8.62 21.76 1.88
CA PHE A 234 -7.19 21.63 2.16
C PHE A 234 -6.36 22.74 1.52
N MET A 235 -6.62 23.07 0.25
CA MET A 235 -5.93 24.16 -0.45
C MET A 235 -6.19 25.53 0.20
N GLU A 236 -7.42 25.75 0.67
CA GLU A 236 -7.81 26.95 1.43
C GLU A 236 -7.05 27.05 2.76
N ALA A 237 -7.07 25.98 3.55
CA ALA A 237 -6.40 25.93 4.84
C ALA A 237 -4.87 26.08 4.74
N ASN A 238 -4.26 25.58 3.66
CA ASN A 238 -2.83 25.70 3.39
C ASN A 238 -2.47 26.97 2.58
N GLN A 239 -3.42 27.90 2.40
CA GLN A 239 -3.20 29.19 1.75
C GLN A 239 -2.59 29.10 0.35
N PHE A 240 -3.02 28.11 -0.44
CA PHE A 240 -2.59 28.00 -1.83
C PHE A 240 -2.99 29.27 -2.59
N SER A 241 -2.15 29.74 -3.50
CA SER A 241 -2.44 30.91 -4.31
C SER A 241 -3.62 30.65 -5.25
N GLU A 242 -4.36 31.69 -5.62
CA GLU A 242 -5.48 31.56 -6.58
C GLU A 242 -5.05 30.90 -7.91
N PRO A 243 -3.89 31.23 -8.51
CA PRO A 243 -3.40 30.50 -9.68
C PRO A 243 -3.16 29.01 -9.41
N ALA A 244 -2.64 28.64 -8.25
CA ALA A 244 -2.42 27.22 -7.89
C ALA A 244 -3.75 26.47 -7.75
N ARG A 245 -4.73 27.08 -7.08
CA ARG A 245 -6.08 26.51 -6.94
C ARG A 245 -6.75 26.32 -8.29
N ALA A 246 -6.69 27.33 -9.16
CA ALA A 246 -7.24 27.26 -10.51
C ALA A 246 -6.61 26.12 -11.32
N ARG A 247 -5.28 25.97 -11.32
CA ARG A 247 -4.60 24.86 -12.02
C ARG A 247 -5.08 23.49 -11.56
N ILE A 248 -5.22 23.28 -10.24
CA ILE A 248 -5.66 22.00 -9.68
C ILE A 248 -7.12 21.73 -10.05
N GLN A 249 -7.98 22.76 -10.01
CA GLN A 249 -9.38 22.66 -10.41
C GLN A 249 -9.54 22.37 -11.91
N ASP A 250 -8.77 23.05 -12.76
CA ASP A 250 -8.75 22.84 -14.22
C ASP A 250 -8.22 21.45 -14.60
N SER A 251 -7.45 20.82 -13.71
CA SER A 251 -6.94 19.45 -13.89
C SER A 251 -7.98 18.37 -13.56
N VAL A 252 -9.17 18.72 -13.05
CA VAL A 252 -10.22 17.75 -12.66
C VAL A 252 -10.65 16.82 -13.81
N PRO A 253 -10.93 17.30 -15.04
CA PRO A 253 -11.27 16.42 -16.16
C PRO A 253 -10.14 15.42 -16.45
N TRP A 254 -8.89 15.86 -16.35
CA TRP A 254 -7.73 14.98 -16.53
C TRP A 254 -7.63 13.95 -15.39
N LEU A 255 -7.82 14.35 -14.13
CA LEU A 255 -7.81 13.44 -12.97
C LEU A 255 -8.86 12.33 -13.07
N ARG A 256 -10.02 12.62 -13.68
CA ARG A 256 -11.13 11.66 -13.87
C ARG A 256 -11.03 10.82 -15.15
N SER A 257 -10.16 11.20 -16.08
CA SER A 257 -9.95 10.41 -17.31
C SER A 257 -9.31 9.06 -17.00
N ARG A 258 -9.69 8.02 -17.74
CA ARG A 258 -9.04 6.71 -17.62
C ARG A 258 -7.56 6.85 -17.94
N SER A 259 -6.71 6.26 -17.10
CA SER A 259 -5.29 6.07 -17.37
C SER A 259 -5.17 5.21 -18.64
N HIS A 260 -4.46 5.71 -19.64
CA HIS A 260 -4.09 4.96 -20.84
C HIS A 260 -2.85 4.12 -20.56
#